data_AF-A0A920LFI4-F1
#
_entry.id   AF-A0A920LFI4-F1
#
_cell.length_a   1.000
_cell.length_b   1.000
_cell.length_c   1.000
_cell.angle_alpha   90.00
_cell.angle_beta   90.00
_cell.angle_gamma   90.00
#
_symmetry.space_group_name_H-M   'P 1'
#
loop_
_entity.id
_entity.type
_entity.pdbx_description
1 polymer ?
#
loop_
_entity_poly.entity_id
_entity_poly.type
_entity_poly.pdbx_seq_one_letter_code
_entity_poly.pdbx_strand_id
1 'polypeptide(L)'
;MMNVVDIKSMSFLAKKNNILLCVDNTFATPYIQRPIDLGADIVMHSATKYIAGHSDVVIGAIVLNDENLHKKLSFIQNASGATPGPMDCFLSFKRNKNSSFKDAKTLGKCRKNSNVFKRT
;
A
#
# COMPACT_ATOMS: atom_id res chain seq x y z
N MET A 1 14.12 -19.97 -1.84
CA MET A 1 13.04 -20.63 -1.08
C MET A 1 12.17 -19.53 -0.49
N MET A 2 10.85 -19.54 -0.71
CA MET A 2 9.94 -18.56 -0.11
C MET A 2 9.31 -19.20 1.14
N ASN A 3 9.45 -18.56 2.29
CA ASN A 3 8.91 -19.05 3.56
C ASN A 3 7.57 -18.36 3.85
N VAL A 4 6.61 -19.13 4.36
CA VAL A 4 5.31 -18.60 4.77
C VAL A 4 5.37 -18.24 6.25
N VAL A 5 4.88 -17.05 6.59
CA VAL A 5 4.85 -16.54 7.97
C VAL A 5 3.40 -16.33 8.39
N ASP A 6 3.05 -16.78 9.59
CA ASP A 6 1.73 -16.51 10.18
C ASP A 6 1.68 -15.07 10.72
N ILE A 7 1.01 -14.21 9.96
CA ILE A 7 0.85 -12.79 10.28
C ILE A 7 0.05 -12.58 11.56
N LYS A 8 -0.93 -13.44 11.86
CA LYS A 8 -1.82 -13.24 13.00
C LYS A 8 -1.06 -13.48 14.32
N SER A 9 -0.28 -14.55 14.36
CA SER A 9 0.61 -14.84 15.50
C SER A 9 1.67 -13.76 15.68
N MET A 10 2.27 -13.27 14.58
CA MET A 10 3.23 -12.17 14.64
C MET A 10 2.61 -10.85 15.09
N SER A 11 1.38 -10.55 14.66
CA SER A 11 0.64 -9.35 15.10
C SER A 11 0.39 -9.39 16.61
N PHE A 12 -0.01 -10.54 17.15
CA PHE A 12 -0.21 -10.70 18.58
C PHE A 12 1.09 -10.44 19.37
N LEU A 13 2.22 -10.99 18.91
CA LEU A 13 3.51 -10.79 19.55
C LEU A 13 3.98 -9.32 19.46
N ALA A 14 3.83 -8.70 18.29
CA ALA A 14 4.21 -7.30 18.07
C ALA A 14 3.42 -6.35 18.98
N LYS A 15 2.09 -6.53 19.04
CA LYS A 15 1.21 -5.74 19.91
C LYS A 15 1.52 -5.92 21.39
N LYS A 16 1.83 -7.14 21.84
CA LYS A 16 2.23 -7.39 23.24
C LYS A 16 3.46 -6.59 23.66
N ASN A 17 4.36 -6.31 22.71
CA ASN A 17 5.61 -5.58 22.95
C ASN A 17 5.55 -4.11 22.49
N ASN A 18 4.39 -3.60 22.08
CA ASN A 18 4.22 -2.26 21.50
C ASN A 18 5.15 -1.98 20.30
N ILE A 19 5.35 -2.98 19.43
CA ILE A 19 6.16 -2.90 18.22
C ILE A 19 5.24 -2.80 17.00
N LEU A 20 5.64 -1.98 16.02
CA LEU A 20 4.94 -1.88 14.74
C LEU A 20 5.21 -3.10 13.86
N LEU A 21 4.15 -3.74 13.35
CA LEU A 21 4.26 -4.84 12.39
C LEU A 21 4.08 -4.34 10.95
N CYS A 22 5.12 -4.51 10.14
CA CYS A 22 5.08 -4.26 8.69
C CYS A 22 5.09 -5.58 7.92
N VAL A 23 4.20 -5.70 6.93
CA VAL A 23 4.14 -6.86 6.03
C VAL A 23 4.34 -6.41 4.59
N ASP A 24 5.36 -6.97 3.92
CA ASP A 24 5.48 -6.87 2.47
C ASP A 24 4.54 -7.89 1.81
N ASN A 25 3.50 -7.39 1.16
CA ASN A 25 2.47 -8.18 0.49
C ASN A 25 2.58 -8.08 -1.04
N THR A 26 3.80 -7.89 -1.55
CA THR A 26 4.08 -7.80 -2.99
C THR A 26 3.69 -9.08 -3.74
N PHE A 27 3.95 -10.27 -3.17
CA PHE A 27 3.74 -11.56 -3.85
C PHE A 27 2.31 -12.07 -3.82
N ALA A 28 1.67 -12.10 -2.65
CA ALA A 28 0.30 -12.61 -2.56
C ALA A 28 -0.69 -11.61 -3.17
N THR A 29 -0.32 -10.33 -3.31
CA THR A 29 -1.17 -9.22 -3.75
C THR A 29 -2.37 -9.00 -2.82
N PRO A 30 -2.94 -7.80 -2.77
CA PRO A 30 -4.07 -7.51 -1.87
C PRO A 30 -5.35 -8.26 -2.25
N TYR A 31 -5.39 -8.89 -3.43
CA TYR A 31 -6.53 -9.69 -3.90
C TYR A 31 -6.63 -11.03 -3.17
N ILE A 32 -5.50 -11.70 -2.92
CA ILE A 32 -5.46 -13.04 -2.33
C ILE A 32 -5.31 -12.94 -0.80
N GLN A 33 -4.59 -11.92 -0.31
CA GLN A 33 -4.29 -11.78 1.11
C GLN A 33 -4.40 -10.33 1.57
N ARG A 34 -5.09 -10.10 2.69
CA ARG A 34 -5.26 -8.80 3.32
C ARG A 34 -4.61 -8.76 4.72
N PRO A 35 -3.31 -8.41 4.82
CA PRO A 35 -2.59 -8.41 6.10
C PRO A 35 -3.12 -7.42 7.13
N ILE A 36 -3.77 -6.33 6.70
CA ILE A 36 -4.42 -5.35 7.61
C ILE A 36 -5.50 -6.05 8.44
N ASP A 37 -6.32 -6.91 7.82
CA ASP A 37 -7.37 -7.66 8.50
C ASP A 37 -6.79 -8.69 9.48
N LEU A 38 -5.54 -9.11 9.25
CA LEU A 38 -4.78 -10.02 10.13
C LEU A 38 -4.02 -9.29 11.25
N GLY A 39 -4.13 -7.96 11.30
CA GLY A 39 -3.57 -7.13 12.36
C GLY A 39 -2.18 -6.54 12.08
N ALA A 40 -1.75 -6.47 10.82
CA ALA A 40 -0.58 -5.67 10.44
C ALA A 40 -0.88 -4.17 10.53
N ASP A 41 0.10 -3.39 11.00
CA ASP A 41 -0.02 -1.93 11.11
C ASP A 41 0.35 -1.24 9.79
N ILE A 42 1.33 -1.82 9.08
CA ILE A 42 1.84 -1.34 7.80
C ILE A 42 1.81 -2.47 6.78
N VAL A 43 1.27 -2.20 5.60
CA VAL A 43 1.37 -3.11 4.46
C VAL A 43 2.08 -2.42 3.32
N MET A 44 3.17 -3.01 2.88
CA MET A 44 3.99 -2.53 1.77
C MET A 44 3.73 -3.37 0.52
N HIS A 45 3.68 -2.71 -0.62
CA HIS A 45 3.60 -3.35 -1.93
C HIS A 45 4.59 -2.71 -2.90
N SER A 46 5.36 -3.53 -3.62
CA SER A 46 5.97 -3.13 -4.88
C SER A 46 4.89 -3.15 -5.95
N ALA A 47 4.33 -1.98 -6.24
CA ALA A 47 3.32 -1.84 -7.27
C ALA A 47 3.91 -2.03 -8.68
N THR A 48 5.23 -1.92 -8.86
CA THR A 48 5.97 -2.30 -10.07
C THR A 48 5.71 -3.72 -10.56
N LYS A 49 5.38 -4.64 -9.65
CA LYS A 49 5.23 -6.06 -9.94
C LYS A 49 3.81 -6.37 -10.39
N TYR A 50 3.06 -7.12 -9.59
CA TYR A 50 1.75 -7.65 -9.96
C TYR A 50 0.65 -6.57 -10.05
N ILE A 51 0.85 -5.39 -9.44
CA ILE A 51 -0.15 -4.32 -9.43
C ILE A 51 -0.11 -3.52 -10.75
N ALA A 52 1.06 -3.07 -11.21
CA ALA A 52 1.23 -2.46 -12.53
C ALA A 52 1.25 -3.54 -13.62
N GLY A 53 2.09 -4.57 -13.48
CA GLY A 53 2.02 -5.79 -14.28
C GLY A 53 2.56 -5.71 -15.70
N HIS A 54 3.01 -4.55 -16.18
CA HIS A 54 3.57 -4.39 -17.53
C HIS A 54 5.06 -4.00 -17.53
N SER A 55 5.74 -4.09 -16.38
CA SER A 55 7.20 -3.87 -16.23
C SER A 55 7.70 -2.50 -16.70
N ASP A 56 6.78 -1.55 -16.91
CA ASP A 56 6.97 -0.23 -17.50
C ASP A 56 6.89 0.91 -16.47
N VAL A 57 6.54 0.60 -15.22
CA VAL A 57 6.34 1.57 -14.14
C VAL A 57 7.00 1.10 -12.86
N VAL A 58 7.80 1.96 -12.21
CA VAL A 58 8.38 1.70 -10.89
C VAL A 58 7.63 2.50 -9.83
N ILE A 59 6.81 1.83 -9.02
CA ILE A 59 6.04 2.48 -7.96
C ILE A 59 5.92 1.58 -6.73
N GLY A 60 5.98 2.19 -5.55
CA GLY A 60 5.70 1.56 -4.27
C GLY A 60 4.38 2.06 -3.70
N ALA A 61 3.67 1.21 -2.97
CA ALA A 61 2.47 1.59 -2.23
C ALA A 61 2.60 1.14 -0.76
N ILE A 62 2.16 2.00 0.15
CA ILE A 62 2.06 1.71 1.57
C ILE A 62 0.61 1.91 1.97
N VAL A 63 0.03 0.92 2.65
CA VAL A 63 -1.33 0.93 3.17
C VAL A 63 -1.26 0.86 4.69
N LEU A 64 -2.05 1.71 5.34
CA LEU A 64 -2.07 1.92 6.79
C LEU A 64 -3.52 2.06 7.25
N ASN A 65 -3.81 1.66 8.48
CA ASN A 65 -5.12 1.93 9.12
C ASN A 65 -5.05 3.08 10.14
N ASP A 66 -3.88 3.36 10.72
CA ASP A 66 -3.68 4.42 11.72
C ASP A 66 -3.42 5.80 11.09
N GLU A 67 -4.26 6.78 11.42
CA GLU A 67 -4.14 8.16 10.96
C GLU A 67 -2.88 8.87 11.46
N ASN A 68 -2.41 8.57 12.68
CA ASN A 68 -1.22 9.20 13.24
C ASN A 68 0.03 8.72 12.53
N LEU A 69 0.12 7.42 12.26
CA LEU A 69 1.18 6.81 11.47
C LEU A 69 1.17 7.34 10.03
N HIS A 70 -0.01 7.49 9.43
CA HIS A 70 -0.18 8.09 8.10
C HIS A 70 0.36 9.53 8.04
N LYS A 71 0.06 10.38 9.04
CA LYS A 71 0.58 11.76 9.08
C LYS A 71 2.10 11.80 9.12
N LYS A 72 2.73 10.96 9.95
CA LYS A 72 4.19 10.85 10.04
C LYS A 72 4.81 10.42 8.71
N LEU A 73 4.27 9.38 8.09
CA LEU A 73 4.78 8.87 6.82
C LEU A 73 4.55 9.85 5.65
N SER A 74 3.41 10.54 5.63
CA SER A 74 3.13 11.59 4.64
C SER A 74 4.08 12.78 4.77
N PHE A 75 4.46 13.14 6.00
CA PHE A 75 5.48 14.17 6.23
C PHE A 75 6.83 13.74 5.66
N ILE A 76 7.27 12.51 5.96
CA ILE A 76 8.53 11.95 5.44
C ILE A 76 8.52 11.90 3.91
N GLN A 77 7.43 11.45 3.30
CA GLN A 77 7.31 11.38 1.83
C GLN A 77 7.43 12.77 1.19
N ASN A 78 6.77 13.77 1.77
CA ASN A 78 6.84 15.14 1.26
C ASN A 78 8.21 15.78 1.48
N ALA A 79 8.85 15.52 2.62
CA ALA A 79 10.17 16.06 2.96
C ALA A 79 11.30 15.42 2.14
N SER A 80 11.21 14.11 1.87
CA SER A 80 12.20 13.36 1.10
C SER A 80 12.01 13.48 -0.42
N GLY A 81 10.83 13.90 -0.88
CA GLY A 81 10.52 14.02 -2.31
C GLY A 81 10.32 12.67 -3.01
N ALA A 82 10.20 11.56 -2.28
CA ALA A 82 9.95 10.22 -2.81
C ALA A 82 8.47 10.05 -3.24
N THR A 83 8.02 10.91 -4.15
CA THR A 83 6.67 10.89 -4.74
C THR A 83 6.73 10.39 -6.18
N PRO A 84 5.84 9.48 -6.60
CA PRO A 84 5.81 8.98 -7.98
C PRO A 84 5.42 10.08 -8.97
N GLY A 85 5.90 9.93 -10.22
CA GLY A 85 5.51 10.83 -11.31
C GLY A 85 4.01 10.70 -11.63
N PRO A 86 3.37 11.75 -12.16
CA PRO A 86 1.94 11.73 -12.49
C PRO A 86 1.60 10.69 -13.57
N MET A 87 2.51 10.45 -14.52
CA MET A 87 2.36 9.42 -15.55
C MET A 87 2.43 8.00 -14.97
N ASP A 88 3.37 7.76 -14.05
CA ASP A 88 3.49 6.48 -13.33
C ASP A 88 2.22 6.15 -12.54
N CYS A 89 1.64 7.17 -11.90
CA CYS A 89 0.37 7.03 -11.20
C CYS A 89 -0.78 6.66 -12.14
N PHE A 90 -0.85 7.29 -13.32
CA PHE A 90 -1.88 7.02 -14.32
C PHE A 90 -1.77 5.59 -14.87
N LEU A 91 -0.56 5.18 -15.26
CA LEU A 91 -0.30 3.83 -15.79
C LEU A 91 -0.61 2.74 -14.76
N SER A 92 -0.25 2.97 -13.50
CA SER A 92 -0.61 2.07 -12.40
C SER A 92 -2.13 1.97 -12.19
N PHE A 93 -2.84 3.10 -12.25
CA PHE A 93 -4.29 3.12 -12.06
C PHE A 93 -5.07 2.51 -13.24
N LYS A 94 -4.57 2.65 -14.47
CA LYS A 94 -5.19 2.09 -15.68
C LYS A 94 -5.39 0.57 -15.59
N ARG A 95 -4.43 -0.15 -14.99
CA ARG A 95 -4.52 -1.59 -14.72
C ARG A 95 -5.54 -1.92 -13.63
N ASN A 96 -5.53 -1.15 -12.54
CA ASN A 96 -6.39 -1.33 -11.37
C ASN A 96 -7.89 -1.12 -11.66
N LYS A 97 -8.27 -0.56 -12.80
CA LYS A 97 -9.70 -0.55 -13.22
C LYS A 97 -10.22 -1.94 -13.62
N ASN A 98 -9.34 -2.84 -14.05
CA ASN A 98 -9.72 -4.18 -14.51
C ASN A 98 -9.50 -5.27 -13.44
N SER A 99 -8.68 -5.01 -12.42
CA SER A 99 -8.57 -5.84 -11.22
C SER A 99 -9.40 -5.21 -10.10
N SER A 100 -10.11 -5.96 -9.27
CA SER A 100 -11.07 -5.46 -8.27
C SER A 100 -10.43 -4.74 -7.06
N PHE A 101 -9.34 -4.00 -7.26
CA PHE A 101 -8.59 -3.31 -6.22
C PHE A 101 -9.22 -1.94 -5.92
N LYS A 102 -10.11 -1.91 -4.92
CA LYS A 102 -10.87 -0.70 -4.56
C LYS A 102 -10.18 0.27 -3.60
N ASP A 103 -9.04 -0.06 -2.99
CA ASP A 103 -8.47 0.80 -1.94
C ASP A 103 -6.92 0.90 -1.97
N ALA A 104 -6.39 1.64 -2.94
CA ALA A 104 -5.15 2.37 -2.70
C ALA A 104 -5.43 3.86 -2.72
N LYS A 105 -5.55 4.45 -1.53
CA LYS A 105 -5.14 5.85 -1.33
C LYS A 105 -3.63 5.89 -1.50
N THR A 106 -3.16 5.83 -2.75
CA THR A 106 -1.76 6.07 -3.07
C THR A 106 -1.46 7.50 -2.65
N LEU A 107 -0.53 7.60 -1.71
CA LEU A 107 -0.09 8.80 -1.04
C LEU A 107 0.13 9.98 -2.01
N GLY A 108 -0.79 10.94 -1.96
CA GLY A 108 -0.40 12.31 -1.62
C GLY A 108 0.24 13.21 -2.68
N LYS A 109 -0.13 13.16 -3.99
CA LYS A 109 -0.01 14.38 -4.85
C LYS A 109 -0.78 14.40 -6.17
N CYS A 110 -1.33 13.29 -6.67
CA CYS A 110 -2.14 13.30 -7.91
C CYS A 110 -3.61 13.72 -7.73
N ARG A 111 -4.01 14.22 -6.55
CA ARG A 111 -5.43 14.45 -6.21
C ARG A 111 -5.90 15.91 -6.31
N LYS A 112 -5.17 16.78 -7.02
CA LYS A 112 -5.62 18.17 -7.21
C LYS A 112 -6.58 18.41 -8.38
N ASN A 113 -6.89 17.40 -9.23
CA ASN A 113 -7.77 17.63 -10.39
C ASN A 113 -8.78 16.49 -10.71
N SER A 114 -9.38 15.85 -9.70
CA SER A 114 -10.62 15.11 -9.95
C SER A 114 -11.46 15.01 -8.68
N ASN A 115 -12.46 15.88 -8.59
CA ASN A 115 -13.63 15.67 -7.75
C ASN A 115 -14.26 14.32 -8.07
N VAL A 116 -14.95 13.76 -7.06
CA VAL A 116 -15.77 12.54 -7.10
C VAL A 116 -14.99 11.25 -6.88
N PHE A 117 -15.00 10.75 -5.64
CA PHE A 117 -15.58 9.44 -5.34
C PHE A 117 -15.87 9.39 -3.82
N LYS A 118 -17.08 9.85 -3.48
CA LYS A 118 -17.73 9.64 -2.19
C LYS A 118 -18.25 8.19 -2.15
N ARG A 119 -18.16 7.59 -0.97
CA ARG A 119 -18.89 6.41 -0.45
C ARG A 119 -20.01 5.85 -1.33
N THR A 120 -19.88 4.57 -1.70
CA THR A 120 -20.87 3.49 -1.57
C THR A 120 -20.10 2.18 -1.46
#